data_AF-A0A3B1E291-F1
#
_entry.id   AF-A0A3B1E291-F1
#
_cell.length_a   1.000
_cell.length_b   1.000
_cell.length_c   1.000
_cell.angle_alpha   90.00
_cell.angle_beta   90.00
_cell.angle_gamma   90.00
#
_symmetry.space_group_name_H-M   'P 1'
#
loop_
_entity.id
_entity.type
_entity.pdbx_description
1 polymer ?
#
loop_
_entity_poly.entity_id
_entity_poly.type
_entity_poly.pdbx_seq_one_letter_code
_entity_poly.pdbx_strand_id
1 'polypeptide(L)'
;MTDHPAHPKTDSREGTLRMIVLVVCSLVGLTALWGILDAVRVEPRVWGLLGFEVVTVVTAGLGILVGLGKPREAPGLSAGCIAATIFAAATLGRFSAIVTRAESAISEGQAVRLLFRDVMFEGRFVAAAVLLAVAACFALGRDWAAWRKLVIGGVLLVPVLGAFVWLTGPGLGWLMAPVESSGGLVRVVGAFIGGIGLVIAASVSVHLVIRAFEDRLPPLGVGGADGASGSTTGRKIDGANPTKPA
;
A
#
# COMPACT_ATOMS: atom_id res chain seq x y z
N MET A 1 -37.59 25.58 -12.38
CA MET A 1 -37.43 24.21 -12.92
C MET A 1 -35.94 23.91 -12.85
N THR A 2 -35.51 23.27 -11.77
CA THR A 2 -34.10 22.92 -11.55
C THR A 2 -33.92 21.49 -12.02
N ASP A 3 -33.27 21.31 -13.16
CA ASP A 3 -32.92 19.99 -13.67
C ASP A 3 -32.03 19.30 -12.64
N HIS A 4 -32.59 18.30 -11.95
CA HIS A 4 -31.84 17.45 -11.05
C HIS A 4 -30.85 16.66 -11.93
N PRO A 5 -29.53 16.84 -11.77
CA PRO A 5 -28.58 16.11 -12.59
C PRO A 5 -28.80 14.62 -12.35
N ALA A 6 -29.10 13.90 -13.43
CA ALA A 6 -29.35 12.46 -13.39
C ALA A 6 -28.16 11.79 -12.69
N HIS A 7 -28.42 11.09 -11.59
CA HIS A 7 -27.40 10.33 -10.87
C HIS A 7 -26.76 9.34 -11.86
N PRO A 8 -25.43 9.40 -12.09
CA PRO A 8 -24.77 8.43 -12.95
C PRO A 8 -25.02 7.04 -12.39
N LYS A 9 -25.53 6.12 -13.23
CA LYS A 9 -25.67 4.71 -12.87
C LYS A 9 -24.28 4.20 -12.52
N THR A 10 -24.06 3.85 -11.26
CA THR A 10 -22.82 3.21 -10.83
C THR A 10 -22.71 1.87 -11.53
N ASP A 11 -21.59 1.63 -12.20
CA ASP A 11 -21.31 0.34 -12.81
C ASP A 11 -21.32 -0.73 -11.70
N SER A 12 -22.06 -1.83 -11.91
CA SER A 12 -22.21 -2.93 -10.92
C SER A 12 -20.87 -3.49 -10.42
N ARG A 13 -19.81 -3.32 -11.23
CA ARG A 13 -18.42 -3.67 -10.90
C ARG A 13 -17.87 -2.84 -9.73
N GLU A 14 -18.11 -1.53 -9.72
CA GLU A 14 -17.63 -0.65 -8.65
C GLU A 14 -18.27 -1.01 -7.32
N GLY A 15 -19.58 -1.28 -7.32
CA GLY A 15 -20.30 -1.74 -6.14
C GLY A 15 -19.72 -3.05 -5.58
N THR A 16 -19.39 -3.98 -6.47
CA THR A 16 -18.78 -5.27 -6.09
C THR A 16 -17.41 -5.08 -5.45
N LEU A 17 -16.54 -4.28 -6.06
CA LEU A 17 -15.20 -4.01 -5.53
C LEU A 17 -15.25 -3.30 -4.17
N ARG A 18 -16.16 -2.33 -4.00
CA ARG A 18 -16.40 -1.64 -2.72
C ARG A 18 -16.88 -2.60 -1.64
N MET A 19 -17.79 -3.52 -1.98
CA MET A 19 -18.25 -4.55 -1.06
C MET A 19 -17.10 -5.47 -0.62
N ILE A 20 -16.20 -5.85 -1.53
CA ILE A 20 -15.01 -6.65 -1.19
C ILE A 20 -14.11 -5.88 -0.21
N VAL A 21 -13.80 -4.60 -0.48
CA VAL A 21 -13.01 -3.77 0.44
C VAL A 21 -13.65 -3.71 1.83
N LEU A 22 -14.98 -3.48 1.88
CA LEU A 22 -15.72 -3.42 3.13
C LEU A 22 -15.59 -4.72 3.92
N VAL A 23 -15.87 -5.87 3.29
CA VAL A 23 -15.80 -7.19 3.94
C VAL A 23 -14.39 -7.49 4.43
N VAL A 24 -13.38 -7.31 3.57
CA VAL A 24 -11.98 -7.61 3.92
C VAL A 24 -11.50 -6.70 5.04
N CYS A 25 -11.77 -5.40 4.98
CA CYS A 25 -11.38 -4.47 6.05
C CYS A 25 -12.13 -4.72 7.35
N SER A 26 -13.41 -5.10 7.32
CA SER A 26 -14.13 -5.52 8.52
C SER A 26 -13.52 -6.76 9.17
N LEU A 27 -13.17 -7.78 8.38
CA LEU A 27 -12.50 -8.98 8.89
C LEU A 27 -11.12 -8.64 9.48
N VAL A 28 -10.32 -7.85 8.77
CA VAL A 28 -9.01 -7.39 9.28
C VAL A 28 -9.19 -6.62 10.59
N GLY A 29 -10.15 -5.70 10.66
CA GLY A 29 -10.47 -4.94 11.87
C GLY A 29 -10.86 -5.83 13.05
N LEU A 30 -11.70 -6.84 12.83
CA LEU A 30 -12.06 -7.83 13.85
C LEU A 30 -10.86 -8.63 14.33
N THR A 31 -10.00 -9.10 13.40
CA THR A 31 -8.78 -9.81 13.77
C THR A 31 -7.81 -8.93 14.56
N ALA A 32 -7.78 -7.63 14.29
CA ALA A 32 -6.92 -6.68 14.98
C ALA A 32 -7.44 -6.31 16.37
N LEU A 33 -8.76 -6.13 16.51
CA LEU A 33 -9.39 -5.99 17.82
C LEU A 33 -9.12 -7.20 18.72
N TRP A 34 -9.21 -8.41 18.16
CA TRP A 34 -8.82 -9.62 18.89
C TRP A 34 -7.35 -9.60 19.31
N GLY A 35 -6.45 -9.19 18.40
CA GLY A 35 -5.03 -9.02 18.69
C GLY A 35 -4.75 -8.02 19.82
N ILE A 36 -5.48 -6.89 19.88
CA ILE A 36 -5.41 -5.92 20.99
C ILE A 36 -5.80 -6.59 22.31
N LEU A 37 -6.94 -7.31 22.32
CA LEU A 37 -7.43 -7.98 23.52
C LEU A 37 -6.45 -9.05 24.03
N ASP A 38 -5.82 -9.81 23.13
CA ASP A 38 -4.79 -10.78 23.50
C ASP A 38 -3.52 -10.08 24.01
N ALA A 39 -3.05 -9.04 23.32
CA ALA A 39 -1.85 -8.28 23.70
C ALA A 39 -1.96 -7.65 25.09
N VAL A 40 -3.14 -7.14 25.47
CA VAL A 40 -3.37 -6.55 26.81
C VAL A 40 -3.36 -7.61 27.92
N ARG A 41 -3.67 -8.87 27.61
CA ARG A 41 -3.74 -9.97 28.60
C ARG A 41 -2.40 -10.67 28.85
N VAL A 42 -1.37 -10.43 28.03
CA VAL A 42 -0.08 -11.11 28.13
C VAL A 42 0.96 -10.17 28.77
N GLU A 43 1.46 -10.54 29.96
CA GLU A 43 2.66 -9.96 30.56
C GLU A 43 3.90 -10.82 30.20
N PRO A 44 5.09 -10.25 29.92
CA PRO A 44 5.43 -8.82 29.93
C PRO A 44 5.09 -8.09 28.61
N ARG A 45 4.95 -6.77 28.74
CA ARG A 45 4.29 -5.82 27.82
C ARG A 45 4.85 -5.84 26.38
N VAL A 46 4.08 -6.42 25.45
CA VAL A 46 4.36 -6.45 24.01
C VAL A 46 3.89 -5.14 23.33
N TRP A 47 4.39 -3.98 23.78
CA TRP A 47 3.92 -2.67 23.31
C TRP A 47 4.02 -2.47 21.80
N GLY A 48 5.09 -2.97 21.18
CA GLY A 48 5.28 -2.90 19.73
C GLY A 48 4.13 -3.57 18.98
N LEU A 49 3.78 -4.79 19.37
CA LEU A 49 2.63 -5.51 18.82
C LEU A 49 1.33 -4.71 19.00
N LEU A 50 1.06 -4.24 20.21
CA LEU A 50 -0.16 -3.46 20.50
C LEU A 50 -0.26 -2.23 19.58
N GLY A 51 0.83 -1.51 19.36
CA GLY A 51 0.88 -0.37 18.45
C GLY A 51 0.50 -0.75 17.01
N PHE A 52 1.05 -1.85 16.48
CA PHE A 52 0.71 -2.32 15.14
C PHE A 52 -0.74 -2.80 15.01
N GLU A 53 -1.30 -3.39 16.07
CA GLU A 53 -2.72 -3.76 16.10
C GLU A 53 -3.63 -2.52 16.06
N VAL A 54 -3.30 -1.47 16.83
CA VAL A 54 -4.04 -0.19 16.80
C VAL A 54 -3.97 0.45 15.42
N VAL A 55 -2.78 0.51 14.80
CA VAL A 55 -2.62 1.00 13.42
C VAL A 55 -3.47 0.18 12.45
N THR A 56 -3.53 -1.14 12.61
CA THR A 56 -4.34 -2.03 11.78
C THR A 56 -5.84 -1.75 11.95
N VAL A 57 -6.33 -1.53 13.18
CA VAL A 57 -7.73 -1.17 13.46
C VAL A 57 -8.10 0.18 12.82
N VAL A 58 -7.26 1.20 12.98
CA VAL A 58 -7.49 2.52 12.38
C VAL A 58 -7.53 2.40 10.85
N THR A 59 -6.58 1.68 10.28
CA THR A 59 -6.49 1.44 8.83
C THR A 59 -7.71 0.67 8.31
N ALA A 60 -8.16 -0.35 9.03
CA ALA A 60 -9.38 -1.08 8.72
C ALA A 60 -10.62 -0.16 8.76
N GLY A 61 -10.70 0.74 9.74
CA GLY A 61 -11.77 1.75 9.81
C GLY A 61 -11.79 2.67 8.58
N LEU A 62 -10.62 3.16 8.14
CA LEU A 62 -10.50 3.93 6.90
C LEU A 62 -10.91 3.09 5.67
N GLY A 63 -10.56 1.81 5.64
CA GLY A 63 -10.99 0.90 4.57
C GLY A 63 -12.49 0.64 4.54
N ILE A 64 -13.15 0.57 5.69
CA ILE A 64 -14.62 0.51 5.76
C ILE A 64 -15.22 1.80 5.17
N LEU A 65 -14.66 2.98 5.46
CA LEU A 65 -15.12 4.24 4.84
C LEU A 65 -14.96 4.22 3.31
N VAL A 66 -13.87 3.64 2.79
CA VAL A 66 -13.66 3.42 1.35
C VAL A 66 -14.72 2.48 0.78
N GLY A 67 -14.99 1.37 1.46
CA GLY A 67 -16.02 0.39 1.07
C GLY A 67 -17.44 0.95 1.10
N LEU A 68 -17.73 1.89 2.00
CA LEU A 68 -19.00 2.63 2.03
C LEU A 68 -19.10 3.73 0.94
N GLY A 69 -18.05 3.94 0.15
CA GLY A 69 -18.03 4.92 -0.93
C GLY A 69 -17.94 6.38 -0.46
N LYS A 70 -17.43 6.62 0.76
CA LYS A 70 -17.24 7.97 1.30
C LYS A 70 -16.19 8.80 0.55
N PRO A 71 -15.02 8.26 0.15
CA PRO A 71 -14.08 8.99 -0.69
C PRO A 71 -14.61 9.04 -2.12
N ARG A 72 -14.83 10.27 -2.61
CA ARG A 72 -15.29 10.54 -3.98
C ARG A 72 -14.15 10.49 -5.00
N GLU A 73 -12.93 10.78 -4.55
CA GLU A 73 -11.74 10.91 -5.38
C GLU A 73 -10.77 9.76 -5.10
N ALA A 74 -10.28 9.12 -6.16
CA ALA A 74 -9.22 8.10 -6.13
C ALA A 74 -9.44 6.90 -5.17
N PRO A 75 -10.59 6.18 -5.20
CA PRO A 75 -10.84 5.03 -4.32
C PRO A 75 -9.77 3.92 -4.45
N GLY A 76 -9.21 3.73 -5.65
CA GLY A 76 -8.13 2.78 -5.90
C GLY A 76 -6.84 3.14 -5.16
N LEU A 77 -6.44 4.41 -5.13
CA LEU A 77 -5.24 4.87 -4.41
C LEU A 77 -5.42 4.69 -2.90
N SER A 78 -6.60 5.06 -2.37
CA SER A 78 -6.91 4.84 -0.96
C SER A 78 -6.83 3.36 -0.58
N ALA A 79 -7.46 2.47 -1.37
CA ALA A 79 -7.41 1.03 -1.13
C ALA A 79 -5.97 0.47 -1.19
N GLY A 80 -5.14 0.98 -2.10
CA GLY A 80 -3.72 0.61 -2.20
C GLY A 80 -2.92 1.02 -0.96
N CYS A 81 -3.12 2.24 -0.46
CA CYS A 81 -2.47 2.72 0.77
C CYS A 81 -2.92 1.93 2.01
N ILE A 82 -4.20 1.56 2.08
CA ILE A 82 -4.74 0.70 3.14
C ILE A 82 -4.08 -0.69 3.09
N ALA A 83 -4.01 -1.29 1.89
CA ALA A 83 -3.36 -2.58 1.68
C ALA A 83 -1.89 -2.55 2.12
N ALA A 84 -1.15 -1.53 1.71
CA ALA A 84 0.26 -1.35 2.07
C ALA A 84 0.44 -1.19 3.59
N THR A 85 -0.41 -0.41 4.25
CA THR A 85 -0.35 -0.21 5.70
C THR A 85 -0.67 -1.50 6.46
N ILE A 86 -1.69 -2.27 6.04
CA ILE A 86 -2.01 -3.57 6.66
C ILE A 86 -0.84 -4.54 6.48
N PHE A 87 -0.24 -4.61 5.29
CA PHE A 87 0.93 -5.43 5.02
C PHE A 87 2.11 -5.06 5.91
N ALA A 88 2.44 -3.77 6.01
CA ALA A 88 3.53 -3.28 6.85
C ALA A 88 3.29 -3.56 8.33
N ALA A 89 2.07 -3.29 8.83
CA ALA A 89 1.71 -3.54 10.23
C ALA A 89 1.76 -5.06 10.56
N ALA A 90 1.26 -5.93 9.67
CA ALA A 90 1.35 -7.38 9.85
C ALA A 90 2.81 -7.86 9.87
N THR A 91 3.63 -7.32 8.98
CA THR A 91 5.06 -7.64 8.88
C THR A 91 5.83 -7.24 10.13
N LEU A 92 5.70 -5.98 10.55
CA LEU A 92 6.37 -5.45 11.74
C LEU A 92 5.83 -6.09 13.03
N GLY A 93 4.53 -6.37 13.09
CA GLY A 93 3.91 -7.11 14.19
C GLY A 93 4.46 -8.54 14.32
N ARG A 94 4.66 -9.24 13.19
CA ARG A 94 5.32 -10.56 13.17
C ARG A 94 6.78 -10.46 13.61
N PHE A 95 7.53 -9.46 13.13
CA PHE A 95 8.92 -9.26 13.53
C PHE A 95 9.04 -8.97 15.03
N SER A 96 8.22 -8.07 15.57
CA SER A 96 8.15 -7.80 17.01
C SER A 96 7.83 -9.07 17.81
N ALA A 97 6.94 -9.94 17.29
CA ALA A 97 6.63 -11.21 17.92
C ALA A 97 7.86 -12.14 17.99
N ILE A 98 8.61 -12.25 16.89
CA ILE A 98 9.79 -13.12 16.81
C ILE A 98 10.89 -12.66 17.78
N VAL A 99 11.15 -11.36 17.84
CA VAL A 99 12.14 -10.79 18.76
C VAL A 99 11.75 -11.09 20.22
N THR A 100 10.49 -10.87 20.61
CA THR A 100 10.03 -11.18 21.96
C THR A 100 10.08 -12.70 22.27
N ARG A 101 9.81 -13.57 21.29
CA ARG A 101 9.95 -15.03 21.44
C ARG A 101 11.41 -15.45 21.70
N ALA A 102 12.38 -14.81 21.05
CA ALA A 102 13.79 -15.14 21.24
C ALA A 102 14.28 -14.86 22.68
N GLU A 103 13.67 -13.90 23.36
CA GLU A 103 14.02 -13.51 24.74
C GLU A 103 13.31 -14.34 25.81
N SER A 104 12.17 -14.98 25.49
CA SER A 104 11.35 -15.71 26.46
C SER A 104 11.47 -17.23 26.23
N ALA A 105 12.05 -17.96 27.18
CA ALA A 105 12.08 -19.42 27.15
C ALA A 105 10.64 -19.96 27.27
N ILE A 106 10.06 -20.38 26.15
CA ILE A 106 8.62 -20.60 26.00
C ILE A 106 8.16 -21.89 26.70
N SER A 107 7.22 -21.75 27.65
CA SER A 107 6.48 -22.86 28.28
C SER A 107 5.44 -23.44 27.30
N GLU A 108 5.20 -24.76 27.34
CA GLU A 108 4.38 -25.52 26.36
C GLU A 108 2.98 -24.92 26.08
N GLY A 109 2.35 -24.28 27.06
CA GLY A 109 1.04 -23.63 26.89
C GLY A 109 1.02 -22.41 25.95
N GLN A 110 2.18 -21.81 25.66
CA GLN A 110 2.27 -20.70 24.71
C GLN A 110 2.27 -21.18 23.25
N ALA A 111 2.66 -22.42 22.94
CA ALA A 111 2.78 -22.92 21.57
C ALA A 111 1.46 -22.85 20.77
N VAL A 112 0.32 -23.17 21.42
CA VAL A 112 -1.00 -23.11 20.77
C VAL A 112 -1.38 -21.66 20.43
N ARG A 113 -1.13 -20.71 21.34
CA ARG A 113 -1.38 -19.28 21.09
C ARG A 113 -0.52 -18.75 19.94
N LEU A 114 0.72 -19.22 19.83
CA LEU A 114 1.61 -18.85 18.74
C LEU A 114 1.07 -19.32 17.38
N LEU A 115 0.53 -20.53 17.31
CA LEU A 115 0.00 -21.09 16.08
C LEU A 115 -1.23 -20.30 15.57
N PHE A 116 -2.17 -19.98 16.46
CA PHE A 116 -3.30 -19.10 16.11
C PHE A 116 -2.85 -17.71 15.66
N ARG A 117 -1.80 -17.17 16.30
CA ARG A 117 -1.27 -15.86 15.98
C ARG A 117 -0.54 -15.83 14.63
N ASP A 118 0.19 -16.90 14.30
CA ASP A 118 0.85 -17.04 12.99
C ASP A 118 -0.19 -17.14 11.86
N VAL A 119 -1.28 -17.90 12.05
CA VAL A 119 -2.41 -17.96 11.11
C VAL A 119 -3.10 -16.61 10.95
N MET A 120 -3.28 -15.85 12.03
CA MET A 120 -3.86 -14.50 11.93
C MET A 120 -2.98 -13.54 11.12
N PHE A 121 -1.66 -13.59 11.30
CA PHE A 121 -0.74 -12.78 10.52
C PHE A 121 -0.79 -13.14 9.03
N GLU A 122 -0.77 -14.44 8.70
CA GLU A 122 -0.91 -14.93 7.33
C GLU A 122 -2.23 -14.48 6.69
N GLY A 123 -3.33 -14.55 7.44
CA GLY A 123 -4.62 -14.04 6.99
C GLY A 123 -4.59 -12.55 6.61
N ARG A 124 -3.82 -11.73 7.34
CA ARG A 124 -3.65 -10.29 7.01
C ARG A 124 -2.79 -10.06 5.78
N PHE A 125 -1.79 -10.90 5.52
CA PHE A 125 -1.02 -10.86 4.27
C PHE A 125 -1.92 -11.17 3.07
N VAL A 126 -2.76 -12.20 3.18
CA VAL A 126 -3.75 -12.53 2.16
C VAL A 126 -4.75 -11.38 1.98
N ALA A 127 -5.27 -10.81 3.06
CA ALA A 127 -6.17 -9.67 3.01
C ALA A 127 -5.53 -8.46 2.33
N ALA A 128 -4.28 -8.13 2.66
CA ALA A 128 -3.54 -7.05 2.02
C ALA A 128 -3.33 -7.32 0.52
N ALA A 129 -2.99 -8.55 0.13
CA ALA A 129 -2.86 -8.94 -1.27
C ALA A 129 -4.19 -8.79 -2.04
N VAL A 130 -5.31 -9.22 -1.44
CA VAL A 130 -6.65 -9.05 -2.01
C VAL A 130 -7.00 -7.57 -2.16
N LEU A 131 -6.75 -6.75 -1.13
CA LEU A 131 -7.00 -5.30 -1.20
C LEU A 131 -6.14 -4.62 -2.25
N LEU A 132 -4.87 -5.03 -2.41
CA LEU A 132 -3.97 -4.52 -3.44
C LEU A 132 -4.46 -4.91 -4.84
N ALA A 133 -4.95 -6.14 -5.03
CA ALA A 133 -5.56 -6.57 -6.28
C ALA A 133 -6.83 -5.76 -6.60
N VAL A 134 -7.66 -5.49 -5.60
CA VAL A 134 -8.85 -4.64 -5.75
C VAL A 134 -8.45 -3.19 -6.08
N ALA A 135 -7.44 -2.64 -5.42
CA ALA A 135 -6.88 -1.32 -5.71
C ALA A 135 -6.37 -1.23 -7.15
N ALA A 136 -5.67 -2.28 -7.61
CA ALA A 136 -5.22 -2.39 -8.99
C ALA A 136 -6.42 -2.45 -9.95
N CYS A 137 -7.44 -3.25 -9.66
CA CYS A 137 -8.66 -3.31 -10.48
C CYS A 137 -9.38 -1.95 -10.58
N PHE A 138 -9.43 -1.18 -9.48
CA PHE A 138 -10.00 0.18 -9.48
C PHE A 138 -9.22 1.13 -10.39
N ALA A 139 -7.89 1.10 -10.34
CA ALA A 139 -7.07 2.09 -11.02
C ALA A 139 -6.72 1.72 -12.45
N LEU A 140 -6.49 0.45 -12.72
CA LEU A 140 -5.90 0.04 -13.99
C LEU A 140 -6.94 -0.15 -15.09
N GLY A 141 -8.21 -0.40 -14.77
CA GLY A 141 -9.30 -0.48 -15.76
C GLY A 141 -8.91 -1.22 -17.06
N ARG A 142 -9.33 -0.70 -18.21
CA ARG A 142 -8.97 -1.23 -19.55
C ARG A 142 -7.66 -0.66 -20.13
N ASP A 143 -6.87 0.11 -19.37
CA ASP A 143 -5.65 0.73 -19.94
C ASP A 143 -4.42 -0.16 -19.69
N TRP A 144 -3.95 -0.78 -20.77
CA TRP A 144 -2.80 -1.68 -20.75
C TRP A 144 -1.48 -0.99 -20.38
N ALA A 145 -1.34 0.32 -20.64
CA ALA A 145 -0.12 1.04 -20.31
C ALA A 145 0.11 1.14 -18.79
N ALA A 146 -0.98 1.34 -18.03
CA ALA A 146 -0.95 1.35 -16.56
C ALA A 146 -0.62 -0.04 -15.98
N TRP A 147 -1.15 -1.12 -16.58
CA TRP A 147 -0.78 -2.50 -16.23
C TRP A 147 0.70 -2.75 -16.36
N ARG A 148 1.32 -2.28 -17.45
CA ARG A 148 2.77 -2.45 -17.64
C ARG A 148 3.58 -1.77 -16.53
N LYS A 149 3.22 -0.54 -16.14
CA LYS A 149 3.92 0.19 -15.05
C LYS A 149 3.77 -0.51 -13.70
N LEU A 150 2.55 -0.96 -13.38
CA LEU A 150 2.28 -1.71 -12.15
C LEU A 150 3.06 -3.02 -12.11
N VAL A 151 3.07 -3.79 -13.19
CA VAL A 151 3.80 -5.07 -13.27
C VAL A 151 5.31 -4.85 -13.15
N ILE A 152 5.87 -3.84 -13.83
CA ILE A 152 7.30 -3.51 -13.70
C ILE A 152 7.64 -3.12 -12.26
N GLY A 153 6.82 -2.26 -11.62
CA GLY A 153 6.98 -1.91 -10.21
C GLY A 153 6.91 -3.14 -9.31
N GLY A 154 5.88 -3.98 -9.47
CA GLY A 154 5.72 -5.23 -8.71
C GLY A 154 6.89 -6.19 -8.88
N VAL A 155 7.40 -6.37 -10.10
CA VAL A 155 8.58 -7.20 -10.39
C VAL A 155 9.82 -6.64 -9.71
N LEU A 156 10.02 -5.32 -9.71
CA LEU A 156 11.12 -4.66 -8.99
C LEU A 156 11.00 -4.81 -7.47
N LEU A 157 9.79 -5.02 -6.94
CA LEU A 157 9.55 -5.29 -5.53
C LEU A 157 9.92 -6.74 -5.13
N VAL A 158 9.94 -7.69 -6.08
CA VAL A 158 10.26 -9.10 -5.80
C VAL A 158 11.63 -9.29 -5.12
N PRO A 159 12.75 -8.74 -5.62
CA PRO A 159 14.04 -8.88 -4.95
C PRO A 159 14.05 -8.21 -3.56
N VAL A 160 13.32 -7.11 -3.39
CA VAL A 160 13.17 -6.42 -2.10
C VAL A 160 12.46 -7.32 -1.10
N LEU A 161 11.34 -7.92 -1.49
CA LEU A 161 10.60 -8.87 -0.67
C LEU A 161 11.40 -10.15 -0.40
N GLY A 162 12.10 -10.67 -1.40
CA GLY A 162 12.92 -11.88 -1.27
C GLY A 162 14.07 -11.67 -0.28
N ALA A 163 14.78 -10.55 -0.38
CA ALA A 163 15.81 -10.19 0.58
C ALA A 163 15.23 -9.88 1.97
N PHE A 164 14.04 -9.29 2.06
CA PHE A 164 13.35 -9.10 3.34
C PHE A 164 12.98 -10.44 4.02
N VAL A 165 12.40 -11.39 3.27
CA VAL A 165 12.08 -12.74 3.75
C VAL A 165 13.34 -13.48 4.15
N TRP A 166 14.41 -13.38 3.36
CA TRP A 166 15.69 -13.99 3.68
C TRP A 166 16.28 -13.40 4.98
N LEU A 167 16.32 -12.06 5.11
CA LEU A 167 16.82 -11.35 6.28
C LEU A 167 16.02 -11.64 7.55
N THR A 168 14.71 -11.87 7.44
CA THR A 168 13.84 -12.19 8.59
C THR A 168 13.83 -13.67 8.96
N GLY A 169 14.35 -14.55 8.09
CA GLY A 169 14.51 -15.99 8.35
C GLY A 169 15.98 -16.38 8.54
N PRO A 170 16.54 -17.21 7.64
CA PRO A 170 17.89 -17.76 7.78
C PRO A 170 18.99 -16.67 7.77
N GLY A 171 18.73 -15.55 7.09
CA GLY A 171 19.65 -14.43 6.99
C GLY A 171 19.91 -13.74 8.32
N LEU A 172 18.97 -13.74 9.27
CA LEU A 172 19.16 -13.12 10.59
C LEU A 172 20.22 -13.86 11.41
N GLY A 173 20.16 -15.20 11.40
CA GLY A 173 21.14 -16.05 12.08
C GLY A 173 22.53 -15.89 11.47
N TRP A 174 22.60 -15.79 10.13
CA TRP A 174 23.84 -15.38 9.48
C TRP A 174 24.26 -14.01 10.01
N LEU A 175 23.41 -12.98 9.99
CA LEU A 175 23.74 -11.62 10.41
C LEU A 175 24.22 -11.50 11.88
N MET A 176 23.73 -12.36 12.77
CA MET A 176 24.04 -12.35 14.19
C MET A 176 25.18 -13.29 14.60
N ALA A 177 25.73 -14.09 13.67
CA ALA A 177 26.81 -15.00 14.00
C ALA A 177 28.07 -14.24 14.49
N PRO A 178 28.78 -14.76 15.52
CA PRO A 178 29.93 -14.10 16.14
C PRO A 178 30.97 -13.64 15.11
N VAL A 179 31.44 -12.41 15.28
CA VAL A 179 32.45 -11.81 14.41
C VAL A 179 33.84 -12.21 14.90
N GLU A 180 34.27 -13.43 14.58
CA GLU A 180 35.58 -13.94 15.02
C GLU A 180 36.73 -13.65 14.03
N SER A 181 36.48 -12.95 12.91
CA SER A 181 37.52 -12.68 11.90
C SER A 181 37.31 -11.39 11.11
N SER A 182 38.31 -11.01 10.31
CA SER A 182 38.29 -9.91 9.33
C SER A 182 37.09 -9.96 8.35
N GLY A 183 36.43 -11.12 8.21
CA GLY A 183 35.21 -11.28 7.42
C GLY A 183 33.98 -10.54 7.98
N GLY A 184 33.98 -10.17 9.26
CA GLY A 184 32.86 -9.44 9.87
C GLY A 184 32.67 -8.05 9.31
N LEU A 185 33.75 -7.31 9.08
CA LEU A 185 33.67 -5.95 8.52
C LEU A 185 33.09 -5.99 7.09
N VAL A 186 33.56 -6.92 6.26
CA VAL A 186 33.04 -7.11 4.89
C VAL A 186 31.55 -7.44 4.91
N ARG A 187 31.12 -8.27 5.86
CA ARG A 187 29.72 -8.65 6.03
C ARG A 187 28.83 -7.50 6.49
N VAL A 188 29.27 -6.69 7.45
CA VAL A 188 28.54 -5.50 7.91
C VAL A 188 28.45 -4.45 6.81
N VAL A 189 29.56 -4.16 6.12
CA VAL A 189 29.60 -3.22 4.99
C VAL A 189 28.73 -3.72 3.85
N GLY A 190 28.79 -5.01 3.52
CA GLY A 190 27.96 -5.64 2.50
C GLY A 190 26.46 -5.58 2.84
N ALA A 191 26.10 -5.87 4.09
CA ALA A 191 24.72 -5.75 4.57
C ALA A 191 24.22 -4.29 4.53
N PHE A 192 25.07 -3.33 4.86
CA PHE A 192 24.74 -1.91 4.80
C PHE A 192 24.52 -1.42 3.36
N ILE A 193 25.44 -1.72 2.44
CA ILE A 193 25.32 -1.38 1.02
C ILE A 193 24.10 -2.07 0.40
N GLY A 194 23.93 -3.36 0.69
CA GLY A 194 22.76 -4.14 0.25
C GLY A 194 21.45 -3.55 0.78
N GLY A 195 21.42 -3.14 2.05
CA GLY A 195 20.29 -2.48 2.69
C GLY A 195 19.92 -1.16 2.02
N ILE A 196 20.91 -0.30 1.71
CA ILE A 196 20.69 0.95 0.97
C ILE A 196 20.12 0.66 -0.42
N GLY A 197 20.72 -0.28 -1.15
CA GLY A 197 20.22 -0.69 -2.48
C GLY A 197 18.77 -1.16 -2.43
N LEU A 198 18.41 -1.90 -1.38
CA LEU A 198 17.05 -2.40 -1.15
C LEU A 198 16.05 -1.29 -0.84
N VAL A 199 16.45 -0.28 -0.05
CA VAL A 199 15.63 0.93 0.21
C VAL A 199 15.40 1.73 -1.08
N ILE A 200 16.44 1.91 -1.89
CA ILE A 200 16.32 2.62 -3.19
C ILE A 200 15.38 1.84 -4.11
N ALA A 201 15.55 0.52 -4.24
CA ALA A 201 14.68 -0.32 -5.07
C ALA A 201 13.22 -0.28 -4.60
N ALA A 202 12.98 -0.34 -3.29
CA ALA A 202 11.65 -0.19 -2.72
C ALA A 202 11.05 1.19 -3.04
N SER A 203 11.83 2.26 -2.89
CA SER A 203 11.40 3.63 -3.19
C SER A 203 11.02 3.81 -4.66
N VAL A 204 11.87 3.34 -5.59
CA VAL A 204 11.59 3.38 -7.04
C VAL A 204 10.35 2.57 -7.38
N SER A 205 10.20 1.38 -6.81
CA SER A 205 9.01 0.54 -6.99
C SER A 205 7.74 1.27 -6.54
N VAL A 206 7.74 1.84 -5.33
CA VAL A 206 6.60 2.61 -4.81
C VAL A 206 6.30 3.81 -5.71
N HIS A 207 7.32 4.53 -6.17
CA HIS A 207 7.13 5.67 -7.08
C HIS A 207 6.49 5.27 -8.42
N LEU A 208 6.94 4.15 -9.01
CA LEU A 208 6.34 3.62 -10.24
C LEU A 208 4.90 3.18 -10.04
N VAL A 209 4.60 2.56 -8.89
CA VAL A 209 3.23 2.19 -8.51
C VAL A 209 2.37 3.45 -8.39
N ILE A 210 2.79 4.46 -7.64
CA ILE A 210 2.05 5.72 -7.46
C ILE A 210 1.81 6.42 -8.80
N ARG A 211 2.83 6.55 -9.66
CA ARG A 211 2.68 7.17 -10.98
C ARG A 211 1.64 6.47 -11.86
N ALA A 212 1.48 5.15 -11.71
CA ALA A 212 0.45 4.42 -12.44
C ALA A 212 -0.99 4.84 -12.03
N PHE A 213 -1.18 5.35 -10.81
CA PHE A 213 -2.45 5.91 -10.34
C PHE A 213 -2.60 7.39 -10.70
N GLU A 214 -1.52 8.17 -10.71
CA GLU A 214 -1.56 9.62 -11.01
C GLU A 214 -1.99 9.92 -12.44
N ASP A 215 -1.55 9.13 -13.43
CA ASP A 215 -1.90 9.32 -14.85
C ASP A 215 -3.42 9.27 -15.13
N ARG A 216 -4.22 8.80 -14.16
CA ARG A 216 -5.68 8.68 -14.24
C ARG A 216 -6.42 9.84 -13.60
N LEU A 217 -5.76 10.63 -12.76
CA LEU A 217 -6.39 11.79 -12.16
C LEU A 217 -6.61 12.83 -13.26
N PRO A 218 -7.78 13.48 -13.32
CA PRO A 218 -7.92 14.68 -14.14
C PRO A 218 -6.75 15.61 -13.77
N PRO A 219 -6.11 16.29 -14.73
CA PRO A 219 -5.13 17.31 -14.39
C PRO A 219 -5.81 18.20 -13.36
N LEU A 220 -5.33 18.15 -12.11
CA LEU A 220 -5.84 18.98 -11.04
C LEU A 220 -5.73 20.36 -11.63
N GLY A 221 -6.86 20.93 -12.04
CA GLY A 221 -6.89 22.22 -12.67
C GLY A 221 -6.23 23.12 -11.67
N VAL A 222 -4.95 23.44 -11.90
CA VAL A 222 -4.22 24.43 -11.14
C VAL A 222 -5.02 25.67 -11.45
N GLY A 223 -5.96 25.94 -10.55
CA GLY A 223 -7.07 26.82 -10.81
C GLY A 223 -6.49 28.17 -11.15
N GLY A 224 -6.67 28.56 -12.41
CA GLY A 224 -6.80 29.96 -12.81
C GLY A 224 -5.82 30.95 -12.19
N ALA A 225 -4.52 30.68 -12.17
CA ALA A 225 -3.51 31.74 -12.03
C ALA A 225 -2.99 32.22 -13.40
N ASP A 226 -3.09 31.40 -14.44
CA ASP A 226 -2.64 31.77 -15.80
C ASP A 226 -3.72 32.45 -16.65
N GLY A 227 -4.91 32.72 -16.07
CA GLY A 227 -5.96 33.52 -16.68
C GLY A 227 -5.65 35.02 -16.82
N ALA A 228 -4.45 35.47 -16.43
CA ALA A 228 -4.03 36.86 -16.48
C ALA A 228 -2.67 37.10 -17.18
N SER A 229 -2.12 36.11 -17.89
CA SER A 229 -1.06 36.39 -18.87
C SER A 229 -1.69 36.40 -20.26
N GLY A 230 -2.19 37.57 -20.64
CA GLY A 230 -2.68 37.83 -21.99
C GLY A 230 -1.58 37.57 -23.01
N SER A 231 -1.54 36.35 -23.56
CA SER A 231 -0.85 36.11 -24.83
C SER A 231 -1.72 36.69 -25.94
N THR A 232 -1.51 37.98 -26.12
CA THR A 232 -1.72 38.73 -27.36
C THR A 232 -0.94 38.01 -28.46
N THR A 233 -1.48 36.94 -29.03
CA THR A 233 -0.82 36.22 -30.12
C THR A 233 -1.81 36.01 -31.25
N GLY A 234 -1.88 37.04 -32.08
CA GLY A 234 -1.97 36.86 -33.52
C GLY A 234 -3.25 36.23 -34.01
N ARG A 235 -4.38 36.92 -33.82
CA ARG A 235 -5.47 36.87 -34.80
C ARG A 235 -4.87 37.38 -36.12
N LYS A 236 -4.42 36.45 -36.96
CA LYS A 236 -4.07 36.72 -38.35
C LYS A 236 -5.35 37.23 -38.99
N ILE A 237 -5.44 38.55 -39.15
CA ILE A 237 -6.52 39.19 -39.91
C ILE A 237 -6.27 38.73 -41.33
N ASP A 238 -7.09 37.79 -41.78
CA ASP A 238 -7.11 37.36 -43.17
C ASP A 238 -7.40 38.60 -44.01
N GLY A 239 -6.35 39.03 -44.71
CA GLY A 239 -6.40 40.11 -45.67
C GLY A 239 -7.47 39.81 -46.70
N ALA A 240 -8.37 40.77 -46.85
CA ALA A 240 -9.37 40.82 -47.90
C ALA A 240 -8.80 40.41 -49.25
N ASN A 241 -9.54 39.56 -49.97
CA ASN A 241 -9.41 39.50 -51.42
C ASN A 241 -10.57 40.30 -52.04
N PRO A 242 -10.33 41.54 -52.50
CA PRO A 242 -11.34 42.32 -53.18
C PRO A 242 -11.46 41.88 -54.65
N THR A 243 -12.72 41.82 -55.09
CA THR A 243 -13.18 41.95 -56.48
C THR A 243 -12.89 40.81 -57.48
N LYS A 244 -13.99 40.24 -58.00
CA LYS A 244 -14.16 40.20 -59.45
C LYS A 244 -15.61 40.57 -59.82
N PRO A 245 -15.83 41.60 -60.65
CA PRO A 245 -17.16 42.05 -61.06
C PRO A 245 -17.76 41.18 -62.17
N ALA A 246 -19.11 41.18 -62.15
CA ALA A 246 -20.14 40.86 -63.17
C ALA A 246 -19.82 39.83 -64.26
#